data_AF-A0AAW0MJ53-F1
#
_entry.id   AF-A0AAW0MJ53-F1
#
_cell.length_a   1.000
_cell.length_b   1.000
_cell.length_c   1.000
_cell.angle_alpha   90.00
_cell.angle_beta   90.00
_cell.angle_gamma   90.00
#
_symmetry.space_group_name_H-M   'P 1'
#
loop_
_entity.id
_entity.type
_entity.pdbx_description
1 polymer ?
#
loop_
_entity_poly.entity_id
_entity_poly.type
_entity_poly.pdbx_seq_one_letter_code
_entity_poly.pdbx_strand_id
1 'polypeptide(L)'
;MHRDQGAYRTESIVSYLIPRSSSLTTKELQQNLREEKSRERPHSLLFELPSHRVKETAFSKHVVFEVVIMRSGSFDSHRVSIERRYSDFDKLHQSLLQEFDEELEEITLPRKLLTGNFNPSACWSDG
;
A
#
# COMPACT_ATOMS: atom_id res chain seq x y z
N MET A 1 -16.88 -42.38 65.52
CA MET A 1 -17.14 -41.07 64.87
C MET A 1 -16.70 -41.17 63.42
N HIS A 2 -17.64 -41.00 62.50
CA HIS A 2 -17.42 -40.96 61.04
C HIS A 2 -16.73 -39.65 60.64
N ARG A 3 -15.84 -39.72 59.64
CA ARG A 3 -15.78 -38.79 58.48
C ARG A 3 -14.87 -39.36 57.38
N ASP A 4 -15.50 -39.50 56.23
CA ASP A 4 -15.06 -39.62 54.83
C ASP A 4 -13.83 -38.78 54.44
N GLN A 5 -13.21 -38.82 53.24
CA GLN A 5 -13.11 -39.65 52.03
C GLN A 5 -12.08 -38.85 51.17
N GLY A 6 -11.45 -39.46 50.18
CA GLY A 6 -10.86 -38.68 49.09
C GLY A 6 -9.68 -39.34 48.39
N ALA A 7 -9.95 -40.42 47.66
CA ALA A 7 -9.04 -40.92 46.63
C ALA A 7 -8.85 -39.84 45.56
N TYR A 8 -7.61 -39.44 45.32
CA TYR A 8 -7.24 -38.53 44.24
C TYR A 8 -7.44 -39.24 42.90
N ARG A 9 -8.63 -39.01 42.33
CA ARG A 9 -8.89 -39.15 40.91
C ARG A 9 -8.16 -38.04 40.18
N THR A 10 -7.13 -38.37 39.41
CA THR A 10 -6.62 -37.50 38.35
C THR A 10 -6.53 -38.31 37.06
N GLU A 11 -7.66 -38.29 36.36
CA GLU A 11 -7.76 -38.65 34.95
C GLU A 11 -7.00 -37.63 34.09
N SER A 12 -6.51 -38.10 32.95
CA SER A 12 -6.29 -37.31 31.73
C SER A 12 -5.10 -36.34 31.72
N ILE A 13 -3.91 -36.89 31.49
CA ILE A 13 -2.78 -36.15 30.88
C ILE A 13 -2.45 -36.81 29.53
N VAL A 14 -3.45 -36.91 28.65
CA VAL A 14 -3.23 -37.26 27.23
C VAL A 14 -3.93 -36.26 26.32
N SER A 15 -3.86 -34.98 26.66
CA SER A 15 -4.45 -33.90 25.85
C SER A 15 -3.41 -32.96 25.22
N TYR A 16 -2.11 -33.17 25.41
CA TYR A 16 -1.09 -32.19 24.99
C TYR A 16 -0.24 -32.53 23.76
N LEU A 17 -0.58 -33.55 22.95
CA LEU A 17 0.24 -33.90 21.77
C LEU A 17 -0.53 -34.19 20.47
N ILE A 18 -1.63 -33.49 20.19
CA ILE A 18 -2.24 -33.55 18.85
C ILE A 18 -2.22 -32.15 18.24
N PRO A 19 -1.33 -31.88 17.27
CA PRO A 19 -1.59 -30.81 16.31
C PRO A 19 -2.94 -31.15 15.68
N ARG A 20 -3.96 -30.30 15.88
CA ARG A 20 -5.19 -30.39 15.10
C ARG A 20 -4.83 -30.13 13.64
N SER A 21 -4.40 -31.17 12.93
CA SER A 21 -4.45 -31.20 11.49
C SER A 21 -5.93 -31.24 11.14
N SER A 22 -6.55 -30.07 10.98
CA SER A 22 -7.87 -29.97 10.38
C SER A 22 -7.75 -30.51 8.97
N SER A 23 -8.06 -31.80 8.79
CA SER A 23 -8.03 -32.46 7.50
C SER A 23 -9.24 -31.98 6.70
N LEU A 24 -9.06 -30.87 6.00
CA LEU A 24 -10.06 -30.37 5.07
C LEU A 24 -10.23 -31.38 3.93
N THR A 25 -11.48 -31.63 3.57
CA THR A 25 -11.80 -32.39 2.36
C THR A 25 -11.35 -31.60 1.13
N THR A 26 -11.11 -32.31 0.03
CA THR A 26 -10.78 -31.67 -1.26
C THR A 26 -11.84 -30.66 -1.69
N LYS A 27 -13.11 -30.88 -1.31
CA LYS A 27 -14.20 -29.94 -1.57
C LYS A 27 -14.08 -28.67 -0.74
N GLU A 28 -13.79 -28.78 0.55
CA GLU A 28 -13.57 -27.62 1.43
C GLU A 28 -12.33 -26.82 1.00
N LEU A 29 -11.25 -27.48 0.60
CA LEU A 29 -10.07 -26.80 0.05
C LEU A 29 -10.39 -26.01 -1.22
N GLN A 30 -11.14 -26.60 -2.14
CA GLN A 30 -11.56 -25.91 -3.36
C GLN A 30 -12.54 -24.77 -3.08
N GLN A 31 -13.42 -24.94 -2.10
CA GLN A 31 -14.37 -23.91 -1.68
C GLN A 31 -13.63 -22.72 -1.03
N ASN A 32 -12.73 -22.97 -0.08
CA ASN A 32 -11.90 -21.94 0.54
C ASN A 32 -11.05 -21.20 -0.49
N LEU A 33 -10.42 -21.92 -1.44
CA LEU A 33 -9.65 -21.27 -2.51
C LEU A 33 -10.53 -20.41 -3.43
N ARG A 34 -11.77 -20.84 -3.71
CA ARG A 34 -12.73 -20.04 -4.48
C ARG A 34 -13.15 -18.78 -3.71
N GLU A 35 -13.47 -18.93 -2.43
CA GLU A 35 -13.81 -17.81 -1.56
C GLU A 35 -12.64 -16.83 -1.42
N GLU A 36 -11.41 -17.32 -1.27
CA GLU A 36 -10.22 -16.50 -1.13
C GLU A 36 -9.80 -15.81 -2.44
N LYS A 37 -10.07 -16.43 -3.60
CA LYS A 37 -9.96 -15.77 -4.91
C LYS A 37 -11.08 -14.76 -5.15
N SER A 38 -12.24 -14.95 -4.53
CA SER A 38 -13.37 -14.01 -4.61
C SER A 38 -13.25 -12.85 -3.63
N ARG A 39 -12.46 -13.00 -2.56
CA ARG A 39 -12.03 -11.89 -1.72
C ARG A 39 -11.19 -10.99 -2.60
N GLU A 40 -11.76 -9.86 -2.99
CA GLU A 40 -11.14 -8.85 -3.82
C GLU A 40 -9.75 -8.56 -3.27
N ARG A 41 -8.71 -8.99 -4.00
CA ARG A 41 -7.36 -8.56 -3.68
C ARG A 41 -7.35 -7.04 -3.82
N PRO A 42 -6.76 -6.30 -2.87
CA PRO A 42 -6.63 -4.86 -3.02
C PRO A 42 -5.98 -4.57 -4.37
N HIS A 43 -6.64 -3.75 -5.17
CA HIS A 43 -6.12 -3.36 -6.46
C HIS A 43 -4.88 -2.51 -6.26
N SER A 44 -3.74 -2.97 -6.76
CA SER A 44 -2.51 -2.17 -6.72
C SER A 44 -2.62 -1.07 -7.77
N LEU A 45 -2.19 0.14 -7.42
CA LEU A 45 -2.01 1.22 -8.39
C LEU A 45 -0.54 1.29 -8.81
N LEU A 46 -0.30 1.59 -10.08
CA LEU A 46 1.00 1.90 -10.64
C LEU A 46 0.99 3.36 -11.12
N PHE A 47 2.09 4.06 -10.87
CA PHE A 47 2.25 5.46 -11.23
C PHE A 47 3.48 5.63 -12.13
N GLU A 48 3.33 6.37 -13.23
CA GLU A 48 4.43 6.73 -14.13
C GLU A 48 4.44 8.24 -14.36
N LEU A 49 5.64 8.81 -14.49
CA LEU A 49 5.87 10.21 -14.84
C LEU A 49 6.51 10.27 -16.25
N PRO A 50 5.75 10.01 -17.32
CA PRO A 50 6.31 9.84 -18.66
C PRO A 50 6.93 11.13 -19.22
N SER A 51 6.44 12.30 -18.80
CA SER A 51 6.90 13.56 -19.35
C SER A 51 6.68 14.74 -18.39
N HIS A 52 7.39 15.83 -18.66
CA HIS A 52 7.15 17.12 -18.05
C HIS A 52 7.29 18.23 -19.10
N ARG A 53 6.63 19.36 -18.87
CA ARG A 53 6.75 20.54 -19.74
C ARG A 53 6.63 21.84 -18.96
N VAL A 54 7.21 22.89 -19.49
CA VAL A 54 7.07 24.25 -18.94
C VAL A 54 5.82 24.89 -19.52
N LYS A 55 4.87 25.28 -18.66
CA LYS A 55 3.76 26.16 -19.02
C LYS A 55 4.11 27.59 -18.64
N GLU A 56 3.97 28.48 -19.61
CA GLU A 56 4.21 29.91 -19.47
C GLU A 56 2.95 30.67 -19.86
N THR A 57 2.50 31.55 -18.97
CA THR A 57 1.40 32.49 -19.17
C THR A 57 1.93 33.90 -18.94
N ALA A 58 1.15 34.93 -19.27
CA ALA A 58 1.54 36.33 -19.12
C ALA A 58 2.02 36.70 -17.70
N PHE A 59 1.61 35.95 -16.67
CA PHE A 59 1.91 36.23 -15.26
C PHE A 59 2.54 35.06 -14.50
N SER A 60 2.81 33.92 -15.16
CA SER A 60 3.35 32.76 -14.45
C SER A 60 4.13 31.82 -15.36
N LYS A 61 5.20 31.24 -14.84
CA LYS A 61 5.96 30.17 -15.49
C LYS A 61 6.14 29.03 -14.51
N HIS A 62 5.77 27.82 -14.89
CA HIS A 62 5.87 26.66 -14.01
C HIS A 62 6.00 25.35 -14.79
N VAL A 63 6.57 24.33 -14.15
CA VAL A 63 6.66 22.97 -14.70
C VAL A 63 5.38 22.21 -14.37
N VAL A 64 4.84 21.51 -15.36
CA VAL A 64 3.72 20.57 -15.24
C VAL A 64 4.23 19.18 -15.62
N PHE A 65 3.97 18.21 -14.76
CA PHE A 65 4.22 16.80 -14.97
C PHE A 65 2.96 16.14 -15.50
N GLU A 66 3.15 15.24 -16.46
CA GLU A 66 2.14 14.25 -16.81
C GLU A 66 2.30 13.07 -15.84
N VAL A 67 1.21 12.68 -15.18
CA VAL A 67 1.17 11.52 -14.29
C VAL A 67 0.20 10.51 -14.87
N VAL A 68 0.70 9.31 -15.13
CA VAL A 68 -0.11 8.19 -15.60
C VAL A 68 -0.37 7.26 -14.43
N ILE A 69 -1.64 6.89 -14.25
CA ILE A 69 -2.11 6.01 -13.19
C ILE A 69 -2.73 4.77 -13.84
N MET A 70 -2.29 3.59 -13.43
CA MET A 70 -2.78 2.31 -13.94
C MET A 70 -3.21 1.41 -12.79
N ARG A 71 -4.39 0.80 -12.90
CA ARG A 71 -4.86 -0.20 -11.94
C ARG A 71 -4.35 -1.58 -12.33
N SER A 72 -3.65 -2.25 -11.43
CA SER A 72 -3.19 -3.63 -11.59
C SER A 72 -4.15 -4.61 -10.91
N GLY A 73 -4.28 -5.80 -11.49
CA GLY A 73 -5.11 -6.88 -10.94
C GLY A 73 -6.61 -6.80 -11.28
N SER A 74 -7.04 -5.87 -12.14
CA SER A 74 -8.36 -5.90 -12.78
C SER A 74 -8.24 -6.39 -14.23
N PHE A 75 -9.27 -7.07 -14.74
CA PHE A 75 -9.36 -7.43 -16.16
C PHE A 75 -9.49 -6.19 -17.05
N ASP A 76 -9.90 -5.07 -16.48
CA ASP A 76 -9.97 -3.80 -17.16
C ASP A 76 -8.69 -2.97 -16.96
N SER A 77 -8.03 -2.66 -18.08
CA SER A 77 -6.74 -1.97 -18.15
C SER A 77 -6.93 -0.46 -18.09
N HIS A 78 -7.58 0.03 -17.04
CA HIS A 78 -7.86 1.45 -16.90
C HIS A 78 -6.57 2.24 -16.65
N ARG A 79 -6.14 2.96 -17.68
CA ARG A 79 -5.05 3.94 -17.66
C ARG A 79 -5.63 5.35 -17.69
N VAL A 80 -5.26 6.18 -16.73
CA VAL A 80 -5.68 7.59 -16.66
C VAL A 80 -4.44 8.48 -16.65
N SER A 81 -4.45 9.57 -17.43
CA SER A 81 -3.40 10.59 -17.41
C SER A 81 -3.94 11.88 -16.81
N ILE A 82 -3.17 12.48 -15.89
CA ILE A 82 -3.46 13.77 -15.26
C ILE A 82 -2.26 14.71 -15.34
N GLU A 83 -2.53 16.00 -15.25
CA GLU A 83 -1.49 17.03 -15.22
C GLU A 83 -1.37 17.65 -13.83
N ARG A 84 -0.16 17.66 -13.26
CA ARG A 84 0.10 18.18 -11.92
C ARG A 84 1.41 18.95 -11.85
N ARG A 85 1.46 19.99 -11.01
CA ARG A 85 2.68 20.75 -10.71
C ARG A 85 3.34 20.20 -9.46
N TYR A 86 4.62 20.52 -9.28
CA TYR A 86 5.35 20.14 -8.06
C TYR A 86 4.60 20.54 -6.77
N SER A 87 4.04 21.74 -6.74
CA SER A 87 3.25 22.25 -5.60
C SER A 87 2.00 21.43 -5.28
N ASP A 88 1.46 20.70 -6.26
CA ASP A 88 0.28 19.87 -6.04
C ASP A 88 0.66 18.56 -5.34
N PHE A 89 1.83 17.98 -5.65
CA PHE A 89 2.38 16.83 -4.93
C PHE A 89 2.76 17.17 -3.50
N ASP A 90 3.35 18.35 -3.29
CA ASP A 90 3.67 18.88 -1.97
C ASP A 90 2.42 18.96 -1.08
N LYS A 91 1.32 19.52 -1.60
CA LYS A 91 0.03 19.54 -0.89
C LYS A 91 -0.52 18.15 -0.61
N LEU A 92 -0.46 17.24 -1.60
CA LEU A 92 -0.91 15.86 -1.43
C LEU A 92 -0.11 15.16 -0.33
N HIS A 93 1.21 15.30 -0.32
CA HIS A 93 2.08 14.69 0.69
C HIS A 93 1.76 15.21 2.09
N GLN A 94 1.55 16.52 2.25
CA GLN A 94 1.13 17.08 3.55
C GLN A 94 -0.24 16.54 4.00
N SER A 95 -1.20 16.40 3.09
CA SER A 95 -2.50 15.81 3.41
C SER A 95 -2.38 14.33 3.80
N LEU A 96 -1.52 13.58 3.13
CA LEU A 96 -1.31 12.17 3.45
C LEU A 96 -0.56 12.00 4.79
N LEU A 97 0.44 12.83 5.08
CA LEU A 97 1.14 12.81 6.37
C LEU A 97 0.18 13.09 7.54
N GLN A 98 -0.85 13.90 7.35
CA GLN A 98 -1.84 14.15 8.40
C GLN A 98 -2.61 12.88 8.81
N GLU A 99 -2.78 11.93 7.90
CA GLU A 99 -3.57 10.70 8.11
C GLU A 99 -2.71 9.44 8.28
N PHE A 100 -1.51 9.42 7.70
CA PHE A 100 -0.65 8.23 7.54
C PHE A 100 0.83 8.56 7.84
N ASP A 101 1.07 9.34 8.91
CA ASP A 101 2.41 9.81 9.29
C ASP A 101 3.40 8.65 9.48
N GLU A 102 2.98 7.60 10.20
CA GLU A 102 3.81 6.41 10.48
C GLU A 102 4.20 5.68 9.18
N GLU A 103 3.26 5.52 8.25
CA GLU A 103 3.52 4.84 6.97
C GLU A 103 4.38 5.66 6.00
N LEU A 104 4.48 6.97 6.23
CA LEU A 104 5.17 7.91 5.33
C LEU A 104 6.48 8.46 5.89
N GLU A 105 6.92 8.02 7.07
CA GLU A 105 8.12 8.51 7.75
C GLU A 105 9.37 8.50 6.84
N GLU A 106 9.51 7.49 5.99
CA GLU A 106 10.66 7.32 5.09
C GLU A 106 10.49 8.07 3.73
N ILE A 107 9.32 8.63 3.44
CA ILE A 107 9.03 9.25 2.15
C ILE A 107 9.29 10.76 2.24
N THR A 108 10.42 11.21 1.68
CA THR A 108 10.73 12.64 1.59
C THR A 108 10.57 13.18 0.18
N LEU A 109 9.91 14.33 0.05
CA LEU A 109 9.81 15.04 -1.22
C LEU A 109 11.10 15.83 -1.54
N PRO A 110 11.51 15.90 -2.82
CA PRO A 110 12.67 16.72 -3.24
C PRO A 110 12.53 18.19 -2.83
N ARG A 111 13.62 18.84 -2.42
CA ARG A 111 13.53 20.25 -2.02
C ARG A 111 13.33 21.17 -3.23
N LYS A 112 12.47 22.18 -3.09
CA LYS A 112 12.32 23.25 -4.09
C LYS A 112 13.61 24.04 -4.16
N LEU A 113 14.34 23.96 -5.27
CA LEU A 113 15.45 24.88 -5.54
C LEU A 113 14.85 26.26 -5.90
N LEU A 114 15.43 27.35 -5.42
CA LEU A 114 14.93 28.71 -5.72
C LEU A 114 15.48 29.25 -7.04
N THR A 115 16.48 28.59 -7.62
CA THR A 115 17.17 28.97 -8.86
C THR A 115 17.41 27.71 -9.70
N GLY A 116 17.31 27.83 -11.03
CA GLY A 116 17.61 26.72 -11.96
C GLY A 116 16.47 25.73 -12.25
N ASN A 117 15.26 25.90 -11.69
CA ASN A 117 14.14 24.96 -11.80
C ASN A 117 13.65 24.61 -13.23
N PHE A 118 14.01 25.42 -14.22
CA PHE A 118 13.63 25.21 -15.62
C PHE A 118 14.76 24.63 -16.46
N ASN A 119 15.93 24.36 -15.85
CA ASN A 119 17.05 23.75 -16.55
C ASN A 119 17.02 22.22 -16.33
N PRO A 120 16.83 21.42 -17.39
CA PRO A 120 16.81 19.96 -17.28
C PRO A 120 18.11 19.38 -16.71
N SER A 121 19.25 20.09 -16.82
CA SER A 121 20.54 19.62 -16.31
C SER A 121 20.73 19.80 -14.79
N ALA A 122 19.84 20.54 -14.11
CA ALA A 122 19.92 20.73 -12.65
C ALA A 122 19.14 19.67 -11.84
N CYS A 123 18.33 18.84 -12.51
CA CYS A 123 17.35 17.95 -11.86
C CYS A 123 17.94 16.59 -11.40
N TRP A 124 19.20 16.27 -11.75
CA TRP A 124 19.83 14.98 -11.47
C TRP A 124 21.33 15.11 -11.18
N SER A 125 21.70 16.06 -10.31
CA SER A 125 23.03 16.05 -9.71
C SER A 125 22.93 15.30 -8.38
N ASP A 126 23.45 14.07 -8.37
CA ASP A 126 23.52 13.18 -7.22
C ASP A 126 23.95 13.91 -5.94
N GLY A 127 23.19 13.69 -4.87
CA GLY A 127 23.57 13.96 -3.49
C GLY A 127 23.32 12.71 -2.67
#